data_AF-A0A350ITP3-F1
#
_entry.id   AF-A0A350ITP3-F1
#
_cell.length_a   1.000
_cell.length_b   1.000
_cell.length_c   1.000
_cell.angle_alpha   90.00
_cell.angle_beta   90.00
_cell.angle_gamma   90.00
#
_symmetry.space_group_name_H-M   'P 1'
#
loop_
_entity.id
_entity.type
_entity.pdbx_description
1 polymer ?
#
loop_
_entity_poly.entity_id
_entity_poly.type
_entity_poly.pdbx_seq_one_letter_code
_entity_poly.pdbx_strand_id
1 'polypeptide(L)'
;FADALVELASHALDNGALPQHAGQRPHLQVTATLATVRGELGAPAAELELGGPIAAETARRLSCDAGVTRVVFGADSTVLDVGRATRVPATATRRAVHARDRGCVWPGCHRPVSWGEVHHLTHWGPGSTDLANLVAIC
;
A
#
# COMPACT_ATOMS: atom_id res chain seq x y z
N PHE A 1 19.14 14.55 -1.29
CA PHE A 1 18.38 15.64 -0.61
C PHE A 1 16.87 15.37 -0.58
N ALA A 2 16.25 14.85 -1.65
CA ALA A 2 14.84 14.48 -1.63
C ALA A 2 14.52 13.32 -0.65
N ASP A 3 15.33 12.26 -0.62
CA ASP A 3 15.05 11.07 0.22
C ASP A 3 15.02 11.39 1.72
N ALA A 4 15.92 12.25 2.19
CA ALA A 4 15.96 12.67 3.60
C ALA A 4 14.72 13.51 4.00
N LEU A 5 14.16 14.29 3.06
CA LEU A 5 12.93 15.05 3.29
C LEU A 5 11.71 14.13 3.33
N VAL A 6 11.66 13.13 2.44
CA VAL A 6 10.62 12.09 2.44
C VAL A 6 10.67 11.30 3.74
N GLU A 7 11.86 10.90 4.19
CA GLU A 7 12.08 10.18 5.43
C GLU A 7 11.61 10.98 6.67
N LEU A 8 11.91 12.28 6.72
CA LEU A 8 11.45 13.17 7.79
C LEU A 8 9.92 13.31 7.79
N ALA A 9 9.30 13.45 6.62
CA ALA A 9 7.85 13.57 6.48
C ALA A 9 7.13 12.28 6.91
N SER A 10 7.62 11.11 6.48
CA SER A 10 7.07 9.81 6.88
C SER A 10 7.13 9.61 8.39
N HIS A 11 8.28 9.92 9.02
CA HIS A 11 8.41 9.85 10.48
C HIS A 11 7.43 10.77 11.22
N ALA A 12 7.24 12.00 10.74
CA ALA A 12 6.30 12.93 11.34
C ALA A 12 4.85 12.44 11.22
N LEU A 13 4.50 11.86 10.07
CA LEU A 13 3.19 11.25 9.85
C LEU A 13 2.98 10.07 10.82
N ASP A 14 3.96 9.18 10.99
CA ASP A 14 3.82 7.93 11.76
C ASP A 14 3.77 8.13 13.27
N ASN A 15 4.31 9.24 13.77
CA ASN A 15 4.25 9.62 15.19
C ASN A 15 2.80 9.83 15.68
N GLY A 16 1.87 10.19 14.80
CA GLY A 16 0.45 10.38 15.15
C GLY A 16 0.15 11.71 15.86
N ALA A 17 1.13 12.61 15.94
CA ALA A 17 0.98 13.95 16.53
C ALA A 17 0.40 15.00 15.56
N LEU A 18 0.15 14.65 14.29
CA LEU A 18 -0.33 15.58 13.27
C LEU A 18 -1.88 15.63 13.22
N PRO A 19 -2.47 16.78 12.82
CA PRO A 19 -3.92 16.93 12.67
C PRO A 19 -4.51 15.92 11.68
N GLN A 20 -5.73 15.47 11.96
CA GLN A 20 -6.49 14.59 11.07
C GLN A 20 -7.54 15.41 10.32
N HIS A 21 -7.68 15.18 9.01
CA HIS A 21 -8.83 15.68 8.25
C HIS A 21 -9.83 14.53 8.08
N ALA A 22 -11.09 14.75 8.46
CA ALA A 22 -12.15 13.74 8.43
C ALA A 22 -11.80 12.41 9.17
N GLY A 23 -10.98 12.49 10.23
CA GLY A 23 -10.58 11.31 11.01
C GLY A 23 -9.61 10.37 10.29
N GLN A 24 -9.01 10.80 9.17
CA GLN A 24 -7.97 10.06 8.45
C GLN A 24 -6.68 10.87 8.37
N ARG A 25 -5.54 10.14 8.35
CA ARG A 25 -4.23 10.73 8.02
C ARG A 25 -4.29 11.29 6.58
N PRO A 26 -3.43 12.25 6.20
CA PRO A 26 -3.31 12.66 4.80
C PRO A 26 -3.17 11.41 3.91
N HIS A 27 -4.08 11.25 2.95
CA HIS A 27 -4.14 10.07 2.09
C HIS A 27 -4.45 10.48 0.65
N LEU A 28 -4.09 9.62 -0.29
CA LEU A 28 -4.37 9.78 -1.72
C LEU A 28 -5.39 8.72 -2.14
N GLN A 29 -6.43 9.13 -2.86
CA GLN A 29 -7.40 8.22 -3.46
C GLN A 29 -7.00 7.89 -4.90
N VAL A 30 -6.76 6.60 -5.15
CA VAL A 30 -6.46 6.06 -6.48
C VAL A 30 -7.58 5.13 -6.90
N THR A 31 -8.18 5.40 -8.06
CA THR A 31 -9.19 4.52 -8.67
C THR A 31 -8.55 3.77 -9.83
N ALA A 32 -8.63 2.44 -9.81
CA ALA A 32 -8.03 1.59 -10.83
C ALA A 32 -8.94 0.40 -11.15
N THR A 33 -8.86 -0.11 -12.38
CA THR A 33 -9.52 -1.38 -12.72
C THR A 33 -8.75 -2.56 -12.14
N LEU A 34 -9.42 -3.70 -12.01
CA LEU A 34 -8.76 -4.94 -11.57
C LEU A 34 -7.63 -5.36 -12.53
N ALA A 35 -7.83 -5.18 -13.84
CA ALA A 35 -6.81 -5.45 -14.86
C ALA A 35 -5.55 -4.59 -14.65
N THR A 36 -5.74 -3.30 -14.32
CA THR A 36 -4.65 -2.36 -13.99
C THR A 36 -3.86 -2.85 -12.77
N VAL A 37 -4.55 -3.24 -11.70
CA VAL A 37 -3.89 -3.73 -10.47
C VAL A 37 -3.21 -5.10 -10.68
N ARG A 38 -3.74 -5.95 -11.56
CA ARG A 38 -3.13 -7.23 -11.92
C ARG A 38 -1.94 -7.11 -12.88
N GLY A 39 -1.74 -5.94 -13.50
CA GLY A 39 -0.67 -5.73 -14.47
C GLY A 39 -0.94 -6.41 -15.81
N GLU A 40 -2.21 -6.53 -16.20
CA GLU A 40 -2.60 -7.12 -17.47
C GLU A 40 -2.18 -6.21 -18.64
N LEU A 41 -1.72 -6.81 -19.75
CA LEU A 41 -1.27 -6.06 -20.92
C LEU A 41 -2.45 -5.29 -21.54
N GLY A 42 -2.29 -3.99 -21.78
CA GLY A 42 -3.34 -3.13 -22.34
C GLY A 42 -4.37 -2.63 -21.33
N ALA A 43 -4.18 -2.87 -20.02
CA ALA A 43 -5.02 -2.29 -18.98
C ALA A 43 -4.97 -0.75 -18.99
N PRO A 44 -6.09 -0.07 -18.67
CA PRO A 44 -6.13 1.40 -18.62
C PRO A 44 -5.25 1.95 -17.49
N ALA A 45 -4.89 3.24 -17.59
CA ALA A 45 -4.25 3.98 -16.51
C ALA A 45 -5.15 4.01 -15.26
N ALA A 46 -4.53 4.15 -14.09
CA ALA A 46 -5.28 4.44 -12.87
C ALA A 46 -5.45 5.95 -12.73
N GLU A 47 -6.49 6.38 -12.05
CA GLU A 47 -6.80 7.80 -11.85
C GLU A 47 -6.52 8.20 -10.41
N LEU A 48 -5.71 9.25 -10.23
CA LEU A 48 -5.50 9.91 -8.96
C LEU A 48 -6.45 11.12 -8.87
N GLU A 49 -7.30 11.16 -7.83
CA GLU A 49 -8.42 12.12 -7.72
C GLU A 49 -8.03 13.59 -7.96
N LEU A 50 -6.82 13.98 -7.54
CA LEU A 50 -6.30 15.35 -7.68
C LEU A 50 -5.01 15.45 -8.50
N GLY A 51 -4.64 14.39 -9.22
CA GLY A 51 -3.38 14.35 -9.97
C GLY A 51 -3.47 13.74 -11.38
N GLY A 52 -4.65 13.29 -11.79
CA GLY A 52 -4.88 12.74 -13.13
C GLY A 52 -4.33 11.31 -13.29
N PRO A 53 -4.11 10.86 -14.54
CA PRO A 53 -3.75 9.48 -14.82
C PRO A 53 -2.34 9.16 -14.34
N ILE A 54 -2.21 8.03 -13.66
CA ILE A 54 -0.95 7.42 -13.27
C ILE A 54 -0.75 6.08 -13.97
N ALA A 55 0.51 5.73 -14.23
CA ALA A 55 0.85 4.46 -14.84
C ALA A 55 0.33 3.28 -14.02
N ALA A 56 -0.08 2.20 -14.69
CA ALA A 56 -0.53 0.97 -14.05
C ALA A 56 0.49 0.46 -13.02
N GLU A 57 1.78 0.53 -13.34
CA GLU A 57 2.84 0.13 -12.40
C GLU A 57 2.90 1.00 -11.15
N THR A 58 2.69 2.32 -11.28
CA THR A 58 2.60 3.22 -10.12
C THR A 58 1.41 2.84 -9.26
N ALA A 59 0.25 2.59 -9.86
CA ALA A 59 -0.93 2.13 -9.12
C ALA A 59 -0.70 0.79 -8.43
N ARG A 60 0.00 -0.16 -9.07
CA ARG A 60 0.40 -1.44 -8.48
C ARG A 60 1.30 -1.25 -7.27
N ARG A 61 2.31 -0.38 -7.36
CA ARG A 61 3.23 -0.06 -6.26
C ARG A 61 2.52 0.65 -5.10
N LEU A 62 1.67 1.64 -5.38
CA LEU A 62 0.82 2.29 -4.37
C LEU A 62 -0.16 1.31 -3.74
N SER A 63 -0.58 0.30 -4.51
CA SER A 63 -1.33 -0.84 -4.00
C SER A 63 -0.48 -1.85 -3.21
N CYS A 64 0.78 -1.59 -2.85
CA CYS A 64 1.51 -2.34 -1.81
C CYS A 64 1.36 -1.72 -0.39
N ASP A 65 1.37 -0.37 -0.23
CA ASP A 65 1.14 0.31 1.09
C ASP A 65 -0.22 1.03 1.45
N ALA A 66 -1.07 1.52 0.52
CA ALA A 66 -2.49 1.91 0.70
C ALA A 66 -3.52 0.90 1.33
N GLY A 67 -4.72 1.39 1.70
CA GLY A 67 -5.91 0.56 1.91
C GLY A 67 -6.68 0.38 0.59
N VAL A 68 -7.06 -0.86 0.23
CA VAL A 68 -7.85 -1.11 -1.00
C VAL A 68 -9.28 -1.50 -0.68
N THR A 69 -10.22 -0.65 -1.08
CA THR A 69 -11.65 -0.95 -1.06
C THR A 69 -12.06 -1.40 -2.45
N ARG A 70 -12.59 -2.61 -2.58
CA ARG A 70 -13.11 -3.10 -3.86
C ARG A 70 -14.55 -2.62 -4.02
N VAL A 71 -14.87 -2.04 -5.18
CA VAL A 71 -16.26 -1.72 -5.56
C VAL A 71 -16.62 -2.55 -6.78
N VAL A 72 -17.70 -3.32 -6.68
CA VAL A 72 -18.23 -4.15 -7.78
C VAL A 72 -19.50 -3.50 -8.30
N PHE A 73 -19.56 -3.29 -9.61
CA PHE A 73 -20.74 -2.76 -10.30
C PHE A 73 -21.52 -3.88 -10.99
N GLY A 74 -22.86 -3.77 -10.98
CA GLY A 74 -23.79 -4.61 -11.72
C GLY A 74 -24.07 -4.04 -13.11
N ALA A 75 -24.90 -4.76 -13.89
CA ALA A 75 -25.18 -4.43 -15.29
C ALA A 75 -25.70 -2.99 -15.49
N ASP A 76 -26.46 -2.45 -14.53
CA ASP A 76 -27.04 -1.11 -14.57
C ASP A 76 -26.17 -0.06 -13.86
N SER A 77 -24.86 -0.30 -13.74
CA SER A 77 -23.93 0.52 -12.94
C SER A 77 -24.31 0.64 -11.46
N THR A 78 -25.14 -0.27 -10.96
CA THR A 78 -25.51 -0.35 -9.53
C THR A 78 -24.36 -0.94 -8.73
N VAL A 79 -24.07 -0.38 -7.56
CA VAL A 79 -23.04 -0.95 -6.67
C VAL A 79 -23.59 -2.24 -6.06
N LEU A 80 -22.98 -3.37 -6.40
CA LEU A 80 -23.36 -4.70 -5.91
C LEU A 80 -22.61 -5.09 -4.63
N ASP A 81 -21.36 -4.67 -4.50
CA ASP A 81 -20.52 -4.95 -3.33
C ASP A 81 -19.50 -3.84 -3.12
N VAL A 82 -19.35 -3.41 -1.87
CA VAL A 82 -18.22 -2.60 -1.42
C VAL A 82 -17.48 -3.42 -0.39
N GLY A 83 -16.39 -4.05 -0.81
CA GLY A 83 -15.56 -4.87 0.06
C GLY A 83 -14.94 -4.05 1.18
N ARG A 84 -14.63 -4.68 2.32
CA ARG A 84 -13.82 -4.04 3.37
C ARG A 84 -12.40 -3.81 2.86
N ALA A 85 -11.77 -2.70 3.26
CA ALA A 85 -10.34 -2.51 3.08
C ALA A 85 -9.56 -3.65 3.76
N THR A 86 -9.09 -4.63 2.98
CA THR A 86 -8.36 -5.79 3.49
C THR A 86 -7.01 -5.89 2.80
N ARG A 87 -6.02 -5.25 3.41
CA ARG A 87 -4.63 -5.32 2.96
C ARG A 87 -3.61 -5.14 4.08
N VAL A 88 -3.96 -4.34 5.08
CA VAL A 88 -3.08 -4.10 6.22
C VAL A 88 -2.86 -5.43 6.96
N PRO A 89 -1.62 -5.97 7.01
CA PRO A 89 -1.33 -7.13 7.83
C PRO A 89 -1.82 -6.84 9.24
N ALA A 90 -2.52 -7.81 9.84
CA ALA A 90 -2.95 -7.67 11.23
C ALA A 90 -1.76 -7.27 12.10
N THR A 91 -1.98 -6.47 13.13
CA THR A 91 -0.90 -5.95 14.00
C THR A 91 0.01 -7.06 14.52
N ALA A 92 -0.55 -8.25 14.81
CA ALA A 92 0.21 -9.44 15.18
C ALA A 92 1.15 -9.93 14.07
N THR A 93 0.67 -10.01 12.82
CA THR A 93 1.48 -10.37 11.65
C THR A 93 2.58 -9.36 11.39
N ARG A 94 2.28 -8.05 11.49
CA ARG A 94 3.29 -6.99 11.36
C ARG A 94 4.39 -7.12 12.42
N ARG A 95 4.01 -7.34 13.68
CA ARG A 95 4.97 -7.60 14.78
C ARG A 95 5.80 -8.85 14.51
N ALA A 96 5.19 -9.91 13.97
CA ALA A 96 5.90 -11.13 13.61
C ALA A 96 6.94 -10.91 12.50
N VAL A 97 6.60 -10.14 11.45
CA VAL A 97 7.56 -9.73 10.42
C VAL A 97 8.70 -8.91 11.05
N HIS A 98 8.36 -7.92 11.88
CA HIS A 98 9.37 -7.07 12.51
C HIS A 98 10.34 -7.84 13.40
N ALA A 99 9.83 -8.82 14.15
CA ALA A 99 10.63 -9.69 15.01
C ALA A 99 11.52 -10.66 14.20
N ARG A 100 11.02 -11.15 13.06
CA ARG A 100 11.75 -12.05 12.16
C ARG A 100 12.88 -11.31 11.42
N ASP A 101 12.57 -10.16 10.84
CA ASP A 101 13.46 -9.48 9.90
C ASP A 101 14.45 -8.55 10.60
N ARG A 102 14.08 -7.99 11.76
CA ARG A 102 14.93 -7.16 12.64
C ARG A 102 15.54 -5.90 11.99
N GLY A 103 15.29 -5.67 10.71
CA GLY A 103 15.78 -4.58 9.88
C GLY A 103 15.24 -4.72 8.46
N CYS A 104 15.61 -3.78 7.59
CA CYS A 104 15.37 -3.95 6.16
C CYS A 104 16.12 -5.19 5.64
N VAL A 105 15.43 -6.10 4.96
CA VAL A 105 16.02 -7.35 4.44
C VAL A 105 16.75 -7.17 3.11
N TRP A 106 16.73 -5.96 2.52
CA TRP A 106 17.42 -5.69 1.27
C TRP A 106 18.94 -5.88 1.43
N PRO A 107 19.62 -6.61 0.52
CA PRO A 107 21.05 -6.87 0.65
C PRO A 107 21.87 -5.59 0.84
N GLY A 108 22.62 -5.52 1.94
CA GLY A 108 23.47 -4.38 2.28
C GLY A 108 22.77 -3.21 2.98
N CYS A 109 21.46 -3.26 3.20
CA CYS A 109 20.76 -2.28 4.02
C CYS A 109 20.83 -2.64 5.51
N HIS A 110 21.07 -1.65 6.36
CA HIS A 110 21.18 -1.81 7.81
C HIS A 110 20.16 -0.96 8.58
N ARG A 111 19.16 -0.41 7.87
CA ARG A 111 18.12 0.42 8.48
C ARG A 111 17.31 -0.43 9.47
N PRO A 112 17.02 0.10 10.68
CA PRO A 112 16.26 -0.63 11.67
C PRO A 112 14.82 -0.86 11.19
N VAL A 113 14.18 -1.91 11.69
CA VAL A 113 12.82 -2.27 11.26
C VAL A 113 11.76 -1.21 11.61
N SER A 114 12.08 -0.33 12.56
CA SER A 114 11.26 0.85 12.89
C SER A 114 11.22 1.89 11.77
N TRP A 115 12.11 1.79 10.78
CA TRP A 115 12.25 2.70 9.64
C TRP A 115 11.88 2.02 8.32
N GLY A 116 11.29 0.83 8.38
CA GLY A 116 10.86 0.06 7.23
C GLY A 116 9.37 -0.23 7.27
N GLU A 117 8.80 -0.48 6.10
CA GLU A 117 7.44 -0.91 5.89
C GLU A 117 7.39 -2.43 5.61
N VAL A 118 6.22 -3.03 5.83
CA VAL A 118 6.00 -4.45 5.55
C VAL A 118 5.39 -4.59 4.16
N HIS A 119 6.14 -5.18 3.24
CA HIS A 119 5.74 -5.38 1.85
C HIS A 119 5.52 -6.84 1.52
N HIS A 120 4.67 -7.10 0.53
CA HIS A 120 4.49 -8.43 -0.02
C HIS A 120 5.61 -8.80 -1.02
N LEU A 121 6.11 -10.03 -0.97
CA LEU A 121 7.05 -10.59 -1.97
C LEU A 121 6.35 -10.83 -3.30
N THR A 122 5.20 -11.50 -3.24
CA THR A 122 4.23 -11.62 -4.33
C THR A 122 3.13 -10.62 -4.07
N HIS A 123 2.86 -9.73 -5.04
CA HIS A 123 1.83 -8.70 -4.95
C HIS A 123 0.53 -9.24 -4.31
N TRP A 124 -0.07 -8.46 -3.41
CA TRP A 124 -1.23 -8.86 -2.60
C TRP A 124 -2.47 -9.28 -3.42
N GLY A 125 -2.55 -8.86 -4.69
CA GLY A 125 -3.68 -9.20 -5.58
C GLY A 125 -3.73 -10.70 -5.88
N PRO A 126 -2.70 -11.27 -6.54
CA PRO A 126 -2.58 -12.72 -6.73
C PRO A 126 -2.01 -13.47 -5.50
N GLY A 127 -1.35 -12.77 -4.57
CA GLY A 127 -0.70 -13.35 -3.39
C GLY A 127 -1.56 -13.32 -2.12
N SER A 128 -1.06 -13.95 -1.05
CA SER A 128 -1.69 -13.96 0.27
C SER A 128 -1.09 -12.91 1.21
N THR A 129 -1.87 -12.43 2.19
CA THR A 129 -1.37 -11.60 3.30
C THR A 129 -1.03 -12.48 4.50
N ASP A 130 -0.08 -13.40 4.32
CA ASP A 130 0.47 -14.25 5.37
C ASP A 130 1.94 -13.91 5.67
N LEU A 131 2.47 -14.42 6.77
CA LEU A 131 3.84 -14.10 7.19
C LEU A 131 4.90 -14.50 6.16
N ALA A 132 4.67 -15.58 5.39
CA ALA A 132 5.64 -16.09 4.42
C ALA A 132 5.78 -15.18 3.20
N ASN A 133 4.68 -14.52 2.81
CA ASN A 133 4.66 -13.59 1.70
C ASN A 133 5.00 -12.14 2.11
N LEU A 134 5.33 -11.85 3.37
CA LEU A 134 5.61 -10.49 3.85
C LEU A 134 7.06 -10.34 4.26
N VAL A 135 7.68 -9.17 4.01
CA VAL A 135 9.04 -8.79 4.42
C VAL A 135 9.14 -7.32 4.84
N ALA A 136 10.09 -6.99 5.70
CA ALA A 136 10.41 -5.61 6.05
C ALA A 136 11.45 -5.00 5.09
N ILE A 137 11.11 -3.91 4.41
CA ILE A 137 12.04 -3.13 3.57
C ILE A 137 11.87 -1.62 3.84
N CYS A 138 12.88 -0.82 3.53
CA CYS A 138 12.89 0.63 3.73
C CYS A 138 12.45 1.41 2.49
#